data_AF-A0A2V5KZC4-F1
#
_entry.id   AF-A0A2V5KZC4-F1
#
_cell.length_a   1.000
_cell.length_b   1.000
_cell.length_c   1.000
_cell.angle_alpha   90.00
_cell.angle_beta   90.00
_cell.angle_gamma   90.00
#
_symmetry.space_group_name_H-M   'P 1'
#
loop_
_entity.id
_entity.type
_entity.pdbx_description
1 polymer ?
#
loop_
_entity_poly.entity_id
_entity_poly.type
_entity_poly.pdbx_seq_one_letter_code
_entity_poly.pdbx_strand_id
1 'polypeptide(L)'
;MKSEGGISYSNAAVAATPKHLLQFAVDQRYDDYTPVDHAVWRFIMRQNIFFLREYAHKVYFKGLLNTGISFERIPRIEEMNDILAKIDWGAVAVDGFIPPAAFMEFQAYKVLVIACDMRQIHHIEYTPAPDIVHEAAGHAPIIVDREYSKYLQRFGEVGAKAMSSKKDFELYQAIRHLSILKERPNADPKEVEEAQKLVEHRQKTLGEPSEMALLSRLHWWTVEYGLIGTLENPKIYGAGLLSSIGESVSCLEPEVKKIPYSIDAQTYAFDITTKQPQLFVCRDFQHLKEVLEEFASKMAYQIGGLEGINKAIECNNVATCEFSSGLQVSGVFTEVITDENDCPIYLRTTGKTALAFRNKELEEHGIDYHKDGFGSPVGKWKQTSASPELFTNDQLHALGIVEGRKAKLGFVSGVVVSGKVEKILRRDGKSLLITFSNCTAKYGDRVLFDPDWGTYDMAVGERISSVFNGAADKDAYNQVALVPKERTIKVPSDAKRKRLENLYAQVRKIRESKTGYERLGEIWETQQAEHPEDWLLSMEIFEILDSTEQQSELKARIEKFLNERKEKTKDLSTLISWGFRLVEYHKRPEYQAALQASPK
;
A
#
# COMPACT_ATOMS: atom_id res chain seq x y z
N MET A 1 23.10 8.75 19.06
CA MET A 1 21.77 9.29 19.39
C MET A 1 20.76 8.24 19.00
N LYS A 2 20.21 7.49 19.97
CA LYS A 2 19.06 6.60 19.71
C LYS A 2 17.86 7.52 19.47
N SER A 3 17.17 7.37 18.34
CA SER A 3 16.02 8.19 17.98
C SER A 3 14.93 8.05 19.06
N GLU A 4 14.35 9.17 19.48
CA GLU A 4 13.20 9.21 20.39
C GLU A 4 11.87 8.80 19.68
N GLY A 5 11.96 7.82 18.78
CA GLY A 5 10.86 7.21 18.04
C GLY A 5 11.37 5.95 17.33
N GLY A 6 10.59 4.89 17.33
CA GLY A 6 10.84 3.58 16.73
C GLY A 6 10.82 3.57 15.18
N ILE A 7 10.85 4.75 14.56
CA ILE A 7 11.12 4.90 13.13
C ILE A 7 12.65 4.85 12.93
N SER A 8 13.11 3.87 12.15
CA SER A 8 14.53 3.67 11.85
C SER A 8 15.06 4.70 10.84
N TYR A 9 15.24 5.94 11.28
CA TYR A 9 15.83 7.02 10.46
C TYR A 9 17.28 6.75 10.06
N SER A 10 17.93 5.72 10.60
CA SER A 10 19.22 5.22 10.13
C SER A 10 19.14 4.51 8.79
N ASN A 11 17.97 4.00 8.38
CA ASN A 11 17.77 3.43 7.05
C ASN A 11 17.56 4.55 6.01
N ALA A 12 18.30 4.52 4.91
CA ALA A 12 18.31 5.59 3.91
C ALA A 12 16.96 5.75 3.19
N ALA A 13 16.24 4.65 2.90
CA ALA A 13 14.92 4.71 2.27
C ALA A 13 13.87 5.32 3.21
N VAL A 14 13.88 4.91 4.49
CA VAL A 14 13.03 5.49 5.53
C VAL A 14 13.34 6.97 5.74
N ALA A 15 14.62 7.35 5.79
CA ALA A 15 15.04 8.74 5.94
C ALA A 15 14.65 9.64 4.75
N ALA A 16 14.61 9.07 3.54
CA ALA A 16 14.18 9.77 2.32
C ALA A 16 12.65 9.85 2.18
N THR A 17 11.90 9.18 3.05
CA THR A 17 10.43 9.15 2.97
C THR A 17 9.85 10.53 3.34
N PRO A 18 8.95 11.09 2.52
CA PRO A 18 8.32 12.38 2.79
C PRO A 18 7.57 12.44 4.13
N LYS A 19 7.50 13.64 4.71
CA LYS A 19 6.86 13.87 6.01
C LYS A 19 5.38 13.50 6.01
N HIS A 20 4.66 13.80 4.92
CA HIS A 20 3.25 13.42 4.79
C HIS A 20 3.01 11.90 4.72
N LEU A 21 4.03 11.06 4.50
CA LEU A 21 3.89 9.61 4.63
C LEU A 21 4.28 9.16 6.03
N LEU A 22 5.37 9.70 6.58
CA LEU A 22 5.85 9.34 7.92
C LEU A 22 4.82 9.63 9.04
N GLN A 23 3.82 10.49 8.81
CA GLN A 23 2.71 10.67 9.74
C GLN A 23 1.86 9.41 9.99
N PHE A 24 1.93 8.41 9.10
CA PHE A 24 1.28 7.10 9.29
C PHE A 24 2.16 6.09 10.01
N ALA A 25 3.47 6.33 10.08
CA ALA A 25 4.40 5.43 10.72
C ALA A 25 4.23 5.50 12.25
N VAL A 26 4.23 4.35 12.89
CA VAL A 26 4.16 4.21 14.35
C VAL A 26 5.34 3.38 14.86
N ASP A 27 5.55 3.38 16.17
CA ASP A 27 6.56 2.53 16.77
C ASP A 27 6.09 1.08 16.85
N GLN A 28 6.94 0.14 16.46
CA GLN A 28 6.71 -1.27 16.73
C GLN A 28 6.84 -1.49 18.25
N ARG A 29 5.70 -1.62 18.94
CA ARG A 29 5.64 -1.98 20.36
C ARG A 29 6.00 -3.46 20.55
N TYR A 30 7.26 -3.80 20.34
CA TYR A 30 7.73 -5.18 20.30
C TYR A 30 7.50 -5.92 21.63
N ASP A 31 7.61 -5.22 22.75
CA ASP A 31 7.41 -5.81 24.08
C ASP A 31 5.92 -6.16 24.36
N ASP A 32 5.00 -5.74 23.49
CA ASP A 32 3.61 -6.18 23.54
C ASP A 32 3.42 -7.60 22.96
N TYR A 33 4.38 -8.15 22.20
CA TYR A 33 4.27 -9.51 21.69
C TYR A 33 4.43 -10.52 22.81
N THR A 34 3.41 -11.34 22.99
CA THR A 34 3.40 -12.37 24.03
C THR A 34 4.19 -13.61 23.60
N PRO A 35 4.62 -14.46 24.56
CA PRO A 35 5.20 -15.75 24.24
C PRO A 35 4.31 -16.63 23.36
N VAL A 36 2.98 -16.47 23.45
CA VAL A 36 2.01 -17.16 22.58
C VAL A 36 2.12 -16.64 21.15
N ASP A 37 2.19 -15.33 20.94
CA ASP A 37 2.33 -14.72 19.60
C ASP A 37 3.61 -15.22 18.90
N HIS A 38 4.71 -15.33 19.65
CA HIS A 38 5.95 -15.91 19.15
C HIS A 38 5.85 -17.40 18.81
N ALA A 39 5.03 -18.17 19.52
CA ALA A 39 4.80 -19.58 19.20
C ALA A 39 3.91 -19.74 17.96
N VAL A 40 2.88 -18.90 17.82
CA VAL A 40 2.04 -18.85 16.62
C VAL A 40 2.88 -18.50 15.39
N TRP A 41 3.74 -17.47 15.50
CA TRP A 41 4.69 -17.10 14.45
C TRP A 41 5.59 -18.28 14.07
N ARG A 42 6.23 -18.92 15.05
CA ARG A 42 7.14 -20.05 14.83
C ARG A 42 6.45 -21.19 14.11
N PHE A 43 5.25 -21.54 14.56
CA PHE A 43 4.46 -22.59 13.94
C PHE A 43 4.18 -22.26 12.46
N ILE A 44 3.67 -21.07 12.16
CA ILE A 44 3.36 -20.65 10.78
C ILE A 44 4.63 -20.64 9.91
N MET A 45 5.71 -20.02 10.38
CA MET A 45 6.94 -19.89 9.61
C MET A 45 7.57 -21.25 9.27
N ARG A 46 7.55 -22.20 10.20
CA ARG A 46 8.10 -23.54 9.94
C ARG A 46 7.26 -24.31 8.92
N GLN A 47 5.94 -24.21 8.99
CA GLN A 47 5.04 -24.80 7.98
C GLN A 47 5.24 -24.16 6.60
N ASN A 48 5.32 -22.83 6.55
CA ASN A 48 5.59 -22.09 5.32
C ASN A 48 6.89 -22.58 4.68
N ILE A 49 7.97 -22.72 5.45
CA ILE A 49 9.25 -23.22 4.91
C ILE A 49 9.12 -24.64 4.38
N PHE A 50 8.44 -25.53 5.10
CA PHE A 50 8.27 -26.91 4.68
C PHE A 50 7.62 -27.01 3.29
N PHE A 51 6.51 -26.30 3.08
CA PHE A 51 5.76 -26.35 1.83
C PHE A 51 6.38 -25.45 0.74
N LEU A 52 6.62 -24.18 1.05
CA LEU A 52 7.02 -23.16 0.07
C LEU A 52 8.42 -23.37 -0.48
N ARG A 53 9.27 -24.17 0.16
CA ARG A 53 10.59 -24.52 -0.41
C ARG A 53 10.48 -25.17 -1.79
N GLU A 54 9.43 -25.95 -2.03
CA GLU A 54 9.20 -26.61 -3.32
C GLU A 54 8.26 -25.81 -4.25
N TYR A 55 7.25 -25.15 -3.68
CA TYR A 55 6.16 -24.55 -4.44
C TYR A 55 6.28 -23.04 -4.66
N ALA A 56 7.04 -22.31 -3.83
CA ALA A 56 7.28 -20.89 -4.06
C ALA A 56 8.34 -20.64 -5.13
N HIS A 57 8.35 -19.42 -5.63
CA HIS A 57 9.41 -18.94 -6.49
C HIS A 57 10.77 -19.08 -5.77
N LYS A 58 11.80 -19.51 -6.51
CA LYS A 58 13.14 -19.86 -5.98
C LYS A 58 13.78 -18.79 -5.08
N VAL A 59 13.38 -17.53 -5.25
CA VAL A 59 13.90 -16.40 -4.47
C VAL A 59 13.34 -16.40 -3.05
N TYR A 60 12.11 -16.86 -2.83
CA TYR A 60 11.39 -16.72 -1.55
C TYR A 60 12.22 -17.16 -0.34
N PHE A 61 12.77 -18.37 -0.39
CA PHE A 61 13.49 -18.92 0.75
C PHE A 61 14.77 -18.13 1.08
N LYS A 62 15.56 -17.78 0.06
CA LYS A 62 16.73 -16.90 0.24
C LYS A 62 16.31 -15.50 0.70
N GLY A 63 15.15 -15.05 0.21
CA GLY A 63 14.49 -13.81 0.56
C GLY A 63 14.26 -13.67 2.05
N LEU A 64 13.65 -14.67 2.68
CA LEU A 64 13.37 -14.68 4.12
C LEU A 64 14.64 -14.39 4.94
N LEU A 65 15.75 -15.05 4.59
CA LEU A 65 17.05 -14.84 5.25
C LEU A 65 17.61 -13.44 4.96
N ASN A 66 17.45 -12.97 3.72
CA ASN A 66 17.96 -11.71 3.21
C ASN A 66 17.05 -10.50 3.51
N THR A 67 16.02 -10.65 4.32
CA THR A 67 15.18 -9.55 4.82
C THR A 67 15.05 -9.50 6.34
N GLY A 68 15.84 -10.31 7.06
CA GLY A 68 15.87 -10.30 8.52
C GLY A 68 14.72 -11.05 9.18
N ILE A 69 14.08 -11.95 8.45
CA ILE A 69 12.93 -12.69 8.97
C ILE A 69 13.44 -13.93 9.69
N SER A 70 13.25 -13.95 11.01
CA SER A 70 13.53 -15.11 11.84
C SER A 70 12.39 -16.12 11.77
N PHE A 71 12.73 -17.40 11.80
CA PHE A 71 11.73 -18.48 11.85
C PHE A 71 11.26 -18.77 13.27
N GLU A 72 11.99 -18.27 14.27
CA GLU A 72 11.82 -18.60 15.68
C GLU A 72 11.21 -17.45 16.49
N ARG A 73 11.19 -16.22 15.94
CA ARG A 73 10.53 -15.08 16.59
C ARG A 73 10.02 -14.09 15.56
N ILE A 74 8.97 -13.36 15.94
CA ILE A 74 8.49 -12.19 15.24
C ILE A 74 9.67 -11.21 15.03
N PRO A 75 9.90 -10.71 13.81
CA PRO A 75 11.05 -9.86 13.51
C PRO A 75 10.90 -8.48 14.13
N ARG A 76 12.01 -7.88 14.55
CA ARG A 76 12.08 -6.46 14.87
C ARG A 76 12.25 -5.68 13.56
N ILE A 77 11.42 -4.66 13.34
CA ILE A 77 11.50 -3.83 12.13
C ILE A 77 12.85 -3.10 12.04
N GLU A 78 13.47 -2.77 13.18
CA GLU A 78 14.84 -2.27 13.22
C GLU A 78 15.84 -3.27 12.63
N GLU A 79 15.79 -4.54 13.06
CA GLU A 79 16.65 -5.63 12.53
C GLU A 79 16.38 -5.89 11.04
N MET A 80 15.11 -5.82 10.62
CA MET A 80 14.74 -5.92 9.20
C MET A 80 15.35 -4.76 8.40
N ASN A 81 15.29 -3.53 8.91
CA ASN A 81 15.80 -2.34 8.24
C ASN A 81 17.32 -2.37 8.03
N ASP A 82 18.08 -2.94 8.96
CA ASP A 82 19.53 -3.14 8.82
C ASP A 82 19.87 -4.05 7.61
N ILE A 83 18.98 -5.00 7.33
CA ILE A 83 19.17 -5.96 6.24
C ILE A 83 18.59 -5.42 4.92
N LEU A 84 17.38 -4.85 4.95
CA LEU A 84 16.74 -4.23 3.79
C LEU A 84 17.55 -3.06 3.22
N ALA A 85 18.31 -2.34 4.07
CA ALA A 85 19.24 -1.31 3.62
C ALA A 85 20.25 -1.82 2.58
N LYS A 86 20.60 -3.11 2.59
CA LYS A 86 21.54 -3.72 1.64
C LYS A 86 20.96 -3.87 0.22
N ILE A 87 19.65 -3.71 0.06
CA ILE A 87 18.94 -3.76 -1.22
C ILE A 87 18.22 -2.44 -1.53
N ASP A 88 18.57 -1.35 -0.85
CA ASP A 88 17.97 -0.02 -0.96
C ASP A 88 16.48 0.05 -0.55
N TRP A 89 16.03 -0.87 0.30
CA TRP A 89 14.67 -0.86 0.87
C TRP A 89 14.69 -0.53 2.37
N GLY A 90 13.52 -0.14 2.86
CA GLY A 90 13.23 -0.03 4.28
C GLY A 90 11.84 -0.54 4.62
N ALA A 91 11.49 -0.49 5.89
CA ALA A 91 10.18 -0.84 6.39
C ALA A 91 9.79 0.11 7.54
N VAL A 92 8.50 0.45 7.60
CA VAL A 92 7.89 1.19 8.71
C VAL A 92 6.73 0.40 9.27
N ALA A 93 6.54 0.50 10.59
CA ALA A 93 5.35 -0.01 11.25
C ALA A 93 4.18 0.96 11.01
N VAL A 94 2.98 0.43 10.81
CA VAL A 94 1.75 1.22 10.78
C VAL A 94 0.69 0.62 11.72
N ASP A 95 -0.24 1.47 12.16
CA ASP A 95 -1.39 1.07 12.96
C ASP A 95 -2.58 0.75 12.03
N GLY A 96 -2.68 -0.50 11.61
CA GLY A 96 -3.76 -1.01 10.76
C GLY A 96 -3.82 -0.36 9.36
N PHE A 97 -5.03 0.00 8.94
CA PHE A 97 -5.31 0.47 7.57
C PHE A 97 -4.87 1.92 7.32
N ILE A 98 -3.95 2.11 6.36
CA ILE A 98 -3.61 3.41 5.78
C ILE A 98 -4.35 3.64 4.44
N PRO A 99 -4.51 4.89 3.98
CA PRO A 99 -5.14 5.16 2.69
C PRO A 99 -4.40 4.45 1.53
N PRO A 100 -5.11 3.86 0.54
CA PRO A 100 -4.47 3.13 -0.57
C PRO A 100 -3.42 3.94 -1.33
N ALA A 101 -3.68 5.23 -1.58
CA ALA A 101 -2.71 6.10 -2.24
C ALA A 101 -1.42 6.26 -1.43
N ALA A 102 -1.51 6.35 -0.09
CA ALA A 102 -0.35 6.44 0.78
C ALA A 102 0.43 5.11 0.81
N PHE A 103 -0.28 3.97 0.87
CA PHE A 103 0.32 2.64 0.78
C PHE A 103 1.14 2.46 -0.50
N MET A 104 0.57 2.83 -1.66
CA MET A 104 1.28 2.78 -2.94
C MET A 104 2.48 3.74 -2.95
N GLU A 105 2.33 4.93 -2.39
CA GLU A 105 3.41 5.92 -2.37
C GLU A 105 4.60 5.48 -1.51
N PHE A 106 4.39 4.80 -0.38
CA PHE A 106 5.49 4.19 0.39
C PHE A 106 6.35 3.26 -0.47
N GLN A 107 5.73 2.45 -1.33
CA GLN A 107 6.44 1.56 -2.24
C GLN A 107 7.27 2.33 -3.29
N ALA A 108 6.79 3.50 -3.76
CA ALA A 108 7.56 4.37 -4.66
C ALA A 108 8.90 4.83 -4.03
N TYR A 109 8.89 5.00 -2.70
CA TYR A 109 10.08 5.32 -1.90
C TYR A 109 10.84 4.08 -1.39
N LYS A 110 10.50 2.88 -1.87
CA LYS A 110 11.10 1.60 -1.47
C LYS A 110 10.96 1.32 0.03
N VAL A 111 9.81 1.70 0.60
CA VAL A 111 9.48 1.44 2.00
C VAL A 111 8.29 0.52 2.09
N LEU A 112 8.45 -0.59 2.80
CA LEU A 112 7.35 -1.49 3.15
C LEU A 112 6.56 -0.95 4.33
N VAL A 113 5.26 -1.16 4.26
CA VAL A 113 4.33 -0.83 5.33
C VAL A 113 3.97 -2.12 6.04
N ILE A 114 4.32 -2.24 7.32
CA ILE A 114 4.13 -3.46 8.10
C ILE A 114 3.09 -3.22 9.20
N ALA A 115 1.93 -3.85 9.04
CA ALA A 115 0.97 -4.01 10.13
C ALA A 115 1.62 -4.86 11.24
N CYS A 116 1.65 -4.31 12.47
CA CYS A 116 2.39 -4.93 13.57
C CYS A 116 1.57 -5.96 14.36
N ASP A 117 0.27 -6.11 14.10
CA ASP A 117 -0.53 -7.06 14.85
C ASP A 117 -0.21 -8.50 14.44
N MET A 118 -0.37 -9.43 15.39
CA MET A 118 -0.18 -10.86 15.16
C MET A 118 -1.54 -11.56 15.21
N ARG A 119 -1.84 -12.38 14.21
CA ARG A 119 -3.05 -13.21 14.24
C ARG A 119 -3.07 -14.16 15.43
N GLN A 120 -4.28 -14.47 15.90
CA GLN A 120 -4.49 -15.33 17.06
C GLN A 120 -4.42 -16.82 16.69
N ILE A 121 -4.20 -17.67 17.70
CA ILE A 121 -4.10 -19.15 17.55
C ILE A 121 -5.30 -19.78 16.82
N HIS A 122 -6.50 -19.21 16.95
CA HIS A 122 -7.72 -19.71 16.31
C HIS A 122 -7.90 -19.21 14.85
N HIS A 123 -7.01 -18.35 14.37
CA HIS A 123 -7.00 -17.81 13.00
C HIS A 123 -5.69 -18.13 12.25
N ILE A 124 -4.99 -19.22 12.63
CA ILE A 124 -3.70 -19.59 12.04
C ILE A 124 -3.80 -19.83 10.53
N GLU A 125 -4.84 -20.52 10.07
CA GLU A 125 -4.99 -20.85 8.65
C GLU A 125 -5.24 -19.61 7.78
N TYR A 126 -5.97 -18.62 8.30
CA TYR A 126 -6.36 -17.43 7.56
C TYR A 126 -6.82 -16.30 8.49
N THR A 127 -6.45 -15.06 8.14
CA THR A 127 -7.01 -13.82 8.71
C THR A 127 -7.37 -12.87 7.57
N PRO A 128 -8.56 -12.26 7.57
CA PRO A 128 -8.95 -11.29 6.56
C PRO A 128 -8.25 -9.93 6.71
N ALA A 129 -7.71 -9.62 7.89
CA ALA A 129 -6.94 -8.41 8.15
C ALA A 129 -5.43 -8.69 7.98
N PRO A 130 -4.67 -7.81 7.29
CA PRO A 130 -3.22 -7.93 7.20
C PRO A 130 -2.57 -7.90 8.58
N ASP A 131 -1.64 -8.81 8.81
CA ASP A 131 -0.89 -8.96 10.06
C ASP A 131 0.61 -9.04 9.76
N ILE A 132 1.45 -9.08 10.80
CA ILE A 132 2.90 -9.07 10.62
C ILE A 132 3.41 -10.29 9.83
N VAL A 133 2.71 -11.42 9.88
CA VAL A 133 3.05 -12.59 9.05
C VAL A 133 2.82 -12.28 7.57
N HIS A 134 1.67 -11.71 7.22
CA HIS A 134 1.35 -11.32 5.85
C HIS A 134 2.38 -10.32 5.30
N GLU A 135 2.63 -9.25 6.05
CA GLU A 135 3.49 -8.18 5.58
C GLU A 135 4.96 -8.56 5.56
N ALA A 136 5.47 -9.13 6.66
CA ALA A 136 6.88 -9.48 6.75
C ALA A 136 7.18 -10.76 5.96
N ALA A 137 6.47 -11.87 6.19
CA ALA A 137 6.79 -13.15 5.58
C ALA A 137 6.17 -13.39 4.20
N GLY A 138 5.15 -12.62 3.82
CA GLY A 138 4.56 -12.66 2.48
C GLY A 138 5.30 -11.74 1.49
N HIS A 139 5.28 -10.42 1.74
CA HIS A 139 5.79 -9.42 0.79
C HIS A 139 7.32 -9.30 0.76
N ALA A 140 7.94 -9.15 1.94
CA ALA A 140 9.37 -8.79 2.01
C ALA A 140 10.31 -9.77 1.29
N PRO A 141 10.14 -11.11 1.36
CA PRO A 141 11.13 -12.05 0.80
C PRO A 141 11.34 -11.94 -0.70
N ILE A 142 10.32 -11.60 -1.48
CA ILE A 142 10.42 -11.55 -2.94
C ILE A 142 11.19 -10.31 -3.40
N ILE A 143 11.20 -9.22 -2.60
CA ILE A 143 11.81 -7.92 -2.91
C ILE A 143 13.34 -8.00 -3.05
N VAL A 144 13.97 -9.05 -2.54
CA VAL A 144 15.41 -9.27 -2.77
C VAL A 144 15.74 -9.55 -4.24
N ASP A 145 14.75 -9.93 -5.05
CA ASP A 145 14.87 -10.00 -6.50
C ASP A 145 14.84 -8.59 -7.10
N ARG A 146 15.87 -8.23 -7.86
CA ARG A 146 16.02 -6.87 -8.41
C ARG A 146 14.95 -6.51 -9.43
N GLU A 147 14.42 -7.47 -10.18
CA GLU A 147 13.38 -7.20 -11.19
C GLU A 147 12.05 -6.97 -10.50
N TYR A 148 11.69 -7.84 -9.55
CA TYR A 148 10.49 -7.66 -8.73
C TYR A 148 10.54 -6.37 -7.90
N SER A 149 11.67 -6.08 -7.29
CA SER A 149 11.91 -4.86 -6.52
C SER A 149 11.63 -3.59 -7.34
N LYS A 150 12.14 -3.54 -8.58
CA LYS A 150 11.89 -2.43 -9.50
C LYS A 150 10.43 -2.39 -9.96
N TYR A 151 9.82 -3.55 -10.19
CA TYR A 151 8.39 -3.63 -10.50
C TYR A 151 7.55 -3.06 -9.35
N LEU A 152 7.81 -3.46 -8.11
CA LEU A 152 7.06 -2.99 -6.94
C LEU A 152 7.23 -1.48 -6.71
N GLN A 153 8.47 -0.97 -6.83
CA GLN A 153 8.72 0.47 -6.77
C GLN A 153 7.92 1.21 -7.85
N ARG A 154 7.98 0.72 -9.10
CA ARG A 154 7.27 1.30 -10.24
C ARG A 154 5.75 1.23 -10.05
N PHE A 155 5.25 0.14 -9.49
CA PHE A 155 3.85 -0.03 -9.15
C PHE A 155 3.40 1.06 -8.15
N GLY A 156 4.21 1.30 -7.13
CA GLY A 156 4.00 2.40 -6.19
C GLY A 156 3.98 3.78 -6.84
N GLU A 157 4.91 4.08 -7.76
CA GLU A 157 4.95 5.34 -8.51
C GLU A 157 3.69 5.57 -9.35
N VAL A 158 3.20 4.51 -10.01
CA VAL A 158 1.97 4.53 -10.80
C VAL A 158 0.76 4.70 -9.89
N GLY A 159 0.69 3.93 -8.79
CA GLY A 159 -0.41 3.98 -7.83
C GLY A 159 -0.52 5.31 -7.09
N ALA A 160 0.60 5.96 -6.77
CA ALA A 160 0.62 7.28 -6.16
C ALA A 160 -0.01 8.37 -7.05
N LYS A 161 -0.11 8.13 -8.37
CA LYS A 161 -0.70 9.04 -9.35
C LYS A 161 -2.09 8.64 -9.85
N ALA A 162 -2.52 7.41 -9.60
CA ALA A 162 -3.77 6.87 -10.12
C ALA A 162 -4.98 7.67 -9.64
N MET A 163 -5.85 8.07 -10.57
CA MET A 163 -7.07 8.78 -10.24
C MET A 163 -8.04 7.87 -9.46
N SER A 164 -8.53 8.39 -8.34
CA SER A 164 -9.57 7.76 -7.52
C SER A 164 -10.90 8.50 -7.73
N SER A 165 -12.02 7.80 -7.67
CA SER A 165 -13.34 8.43 -7.66
C SER A 165 -13.73 8.84 -6.24
N LYS A 166 -14.70 9.75 -6.13
CA LYS A 166 -15.34 10.08 -4.85
C LYS A 166 -15.88 8.84 -4.13
N LYS A 167 -16.46 7.89 -4.88
CA LYS A 167 -17.05 6.67 -4.34
C LYS A 167 -16.00 5.71 -3.78
N ASP A 168 -14.80 5.64 -4.39
CA ASP A 168 -13.70 4.83 -3.85
C ASP A 168 -13.30 5.34 -2.46
N PHE A 169 -13.21 6.66 -2.31
CA PHE A 169 -12.87 7.29 -1.04
C PHE A 169 -13.96 7.04 0.02
N GLU A 170 -15.23 7.15 -0.36
CA GLU A 170 -16.36 6.82 0.51
C GLU A 170 -16.33 5.34 0.92
N LEU A 171 -16.10 4.41 -0.01
CA LEU A 171 -15.98 3.00 0.32
C LEU A 171 -14.83 2.73 1.29
N TYR A 172 -13.65 3.30 1.04
CA TYR A 172 -12.50 3.19 1.94
C TYR A 172 -12.86 3.65 3.36
N GLN A 173 -13.51 4.81 3.52
CA GLN A 173 -13.93 5.29 4.83
C GLN A 173 -14.93 4.35 5.52
N ALA A 174 -15.86 3.75 4.78
CA ALA A 174 -16.83 2.81 5.34
C ALA A 174 -16.16 1.51 5.81
N ILE A 175 -15.26 0.93 5.00
CA ILE A 175 -14.50 -0.28 5.35
C ILE A 175 -13.66 -0.02 6.59
N ARG A 176 -12.97 1.12 6.63
CA ARG A 176 -12.17 1.55 7.77
C ARG A 176 -13.02 1.66 9.04
N HIS A 177 -14.16 2.34 8.97
CA HIS A 177 -15.06 2.51 10.11
C HIS A 177 -15.56 1.15 10.63
N LEU A 178 -15.97 0.26 9.73
CA LEU A 178 -16.37 -1.10 10.06
C LEU A 178 -15.24 -1.90 10.74
N SER A 179 -14.01 -1.81 10.24
CA SER A 179 -12.85 -2.48 10.82
C SER A 179 -12.59 -1.99 12.25
N ILE A 180 -12.64 -0.68 12.49
CA ILE A 180 -12.49 -0.10 13.84
C ILE A 180 -13.58 -0.62 14.78
N LEU A 181 -14.84 -0.66 14.32
CA LEU A 181 -15.95 -1.17 15.13
C LEU A 181 -15.80 -2.66 15.45
N LYS A 182 -15.36 -3.49 14.49
CA LYS A 182 -15.15 -4.93 14.71
C LYS A 182 -14.04 -5.24 15.72
N GLU A 183 -13.02 -4.38 15.80
CA GLU A 183 -11.90 -4.53 16.74
C GLU A 183 -12.17 -3.90 18.12
N ARG A 184 -13.21 -3.07 18.27
CA ARG A 184 -13.53 -2.40 19.54
C ARG A 184 -14.08 -3.41 20.57
N PRO A 185 -13.47 -3.55 21.77
CA PRO A 185 -14.03 -4.37 22.83
C PRO A 185 -15.43 -3.89 23.21
N ASN A 186 -16.41 -4.80 23.25
CA ASN A 186 -17.81 -4.49 23.52
C ASN A 186 -18.44 -3.50 22.52
N ALA A 187 -18.05 -3.55 21.24
CA ALA A 187 -18.76 -2.81 20.20
C ALA A 187 -20.26 -3.14 20.21
N ASP A 188 -21.10 -2.13 19.99
CA ASP A 188 -22.54 -2.34 19.89
C ASP A 188 -22.80 -3.18 18.62
N PRO A 189 -23.37 -4.39 18.73
CA PRO A 189 -23.67 -5.23 17.58
C PRO A 189 -24.49 -4.51 16.50
N LYS A 190 -25.34 -3.55 16.92
CA LYS A 190 -26.15 -2.76 16.00
C LYS A 190 -25.30 -1.79 15.17
N GLU A 191 -24.31 -1.12 15.80
CA GLU A 191 -23.37 -0.25 15.08
C GLU A 191 -22.54 -1.04 14.06
N VAL A 192 -22.09 -2.25 14.43
CA VAL A 192 -21.35 -3.14 13.53
C VAL A 192 -22.22 -3.56 12.34
N GLU A 193 -23.49 -3.92 12.58
CA GLU A 193 -24.43 -4.30 11.52
C GLU A 193 -24.73 -3.13 10.57
N GLU A 194 -24.94 -1.92 11.10
CA GLU A 194 -25.18 -0.71 10.31
C GLU A 194 -23.96 -0.36 9.43
N ALA A 195 -22.74 -0.42 9.99
CA ALA A 195 -21.51 -0.19 9.25
C ALA A 195 -21.28 -1.26 8.17
N GLN A 196 -21.60 -2.53 8.46
CA GLN A 196 -21.53 -3.64 7.50
C GLN A 196 -22.48 -3.40 6.31
N LYS A 197 -23.74 -3.03 6.58
CA LYS A 197 -24.73 -2.70 5.54
C LYS A 197 -24.28 -1.51 4.68
N LEU A 198 -23.65 -0.50 5.28
CA LEU A 198 -23.12 0.65 4.55
C LEU A 198 -22.00 0.24 3.59
N VAL A 199 -21.07 -0.61 4.03
CA VAL A 199 -20.00 -1.16 3.18
C VAL A 199 -20.60 -1.93 2.00
N GLU A 200 -21.53 -2.85 2.26
CA GLU A 200 -22.18 -3.65 1.21
C GLU A 200 -22.96 -2.79 0.21
N HIS A 201 -23.65 -1.75 0.69
CA HIS A 201 -24.36 -0.82 -0.17
C HIS A 201 -23.40 -0.03 -1.07
N ARG A 202 -22.28 0.48 -0.51
CA ARG A 202 -21.26 1.21 -1.27
C ARG A 202 -20.58 0.31 -2.31
N GLN A 203 -20.24 -0.92 -1.94
CA GLN A 203 -19.69 -1.92 -2.88
C GLN A 203 -20.65 -2.17 -4.06
N LYS A 204 -21.95 -2.28 -3.81
CA LYS A 204 -22.96 -2.50 -4.85
C LYS A 204 -23.20 -1.29 -5.76
N THR A 205 -22.81 -0.08 -5.35
CA THR A 205 -23.15 1.19 -6.03
C THR A 205 -21.94 1.96 -6.57
N LEU A 206 -20.74 1.36 -6.55
CA LEU A 206 -19.49 1.94 -7.10
C LEU A 206 -19.68 2.41 -8.55
N GLY A 207 -20.28 1.59 -9.42
CA GLY A 207 -20.37 1.86 -10.85
C GLY A 207 -19.07 1.49 -11.57
N GLU A 208 -18.70 2.27 -12.59
CA GLU A 208 -17.46 2.06 -13.34
C GLU A 208 -16.23 2.22 -12.43
N PRO A 209 -15.24 1.31 -12.53
CA PRO A 209 -14.06 1.35 -11.68
C PRO A 209 -13.14 2.53 -12.06
N SER A 210 -12.61 3.22 -11.05
CA SER A 210 -11.56 4.22 -11.25
C SER A 210 -10.23 3.59 -11.66
N GLU A 211 -9.25 4.41 -12.05
CA GLU A 211 -7.89 3.94 -12.32
C GLU A 211 -7.28 3.27 -11.09
N MET A 212 -7.50 3.82 -9.90
CA MET A 212 -7.05 3.21 -8.64
C MET A 212 -7.72 1.84 -8.40
N ALA A 213 -9.02 1.70 -8.68
CA ALA A 213 -9.72 0.42 -8.53
C ALA A 213 -9.21 -0.64 -9.52
N LEU A 214 -8.97 -0.25 -10.78
CA LEU A 214 -8.39 -1.12 -11.80
C LEU A 214 -6.95 -1.53 -11.44
N LEU A 215 -6.12 -0.58 -11.00
CA LEU A 215 -4.78 -0.86 -10.53
C LEU A 215 -4.78 -1.78 -9.30
N SER A 216 -5.71 -1.59 -8.37
CA SER A 216 -5.86 -2.46 -7.20
C SER A 216 -6.16 -3.91 -7.59
N ARG A 217 -6.89 -4.16 -8.69
CA ARG A 217 -7.09 -5.52 -9.22
C ARG A 217 -5.81 -6.09 -9.80
N LEU A 218 -5.02 -5.30 -10.53
CA LEU A 218 -3.70 -5.73 -10.99
C LEU A 218 -2.78 -6.07 -9.80
N HIS A 219 -2.78 -5.26 -8.74
CA HIS A 219 -2.05 -5.54 -7.51
C HIS A 219 -2.50 -6.86 -6.87
N TRP A 220 -3.81 -7.06 -6.73
CA TRP A 220 -4.38 -8.28 -6.15
C TRP A 220 -3.95 -9.53 -6.92
N TRP A 221 -4.10 -9.53 -8.24
CA TRP A 221 -3.76 -10.68 -9.08
C TRP A 221 -2.26 -10.88 -9.31
N THR A 222 -1.40 -10.02 -8.75
CA THR A 222 0.05 -10.12 -8.86
C THR A 222 0.72 -10.16 -7.49
N VAL A 223 0.86 -9.01 -6.84
CA VAL A 223 1.55 -8.84 -5.57
C VAL A 223 0.91 -9.68 -4.46
N GLU A 224 -0.42 -9.83 -4.44
CA GLU A 224 -1.11 -10.62 -3.40
C GLU A 224 -1.30 -12.10 -3.77
N TYR A 225 -1.81 -12.39 -4.96
CA TYR A 225 -2.23 -13.73 -5.39
C TYR A 225 -1.59 -14.18 -6.70
N GLY A 226 -0.42 -13.64 -7.04
CA GLY A 226 0.27 -13.96 -8.28
C GLY A 226 1.00 -15.31 -8.28
N LEU A 227 0.97 -15.94 -9.45
CA LEU A 227 1.74 -17.13 -9.81
C LEU A 227 2.74 -16.82 -10.94
N ILE A 228 3.84 -17.56 -11.01
CA ILE A 228 4.93 -17.35 -11.98
C ILE A 228 5.39 -18.66 -12.62
N GLY A 229 5.68 -18.66 -13.92
CA GLY A 229 6.17 -19.81 -14.67
C GLY A 229 5.19 -20.29 -15.74
N THR A 230 5.02 -21.61 -15.89
CA THR A 230 4.06 -22.20 -16.85
C THR A 230 2.70 -22.40 -16.20
N LEU A 231 1.64 -22.53 -17.00
CA LEU A 231 0.29 -22.77 -16.49
C LEU A 231 0.15 -24.15 -15.83
N GLU A 232 0.92 -25.13 -16.29
CA GLU A 232 0.88 -26.52 -15.83
C GLU A 232 1.65 -26.71 -14.51
N ASN A 233 2.71 -25.92 -14.30
CA ASN A 233 3.55 -26.01 -13.10
C ASN A 233 3.98 -24.62 -12.61
N PRO A 234 3.03 -23.77 -12.20
CA PRO A 234 3.33 -22.46 -11.69
C PRO A 234 4.01 -22.52 -10.30
N LYS A 235 4.77 -21.49 -9.99
CA LYS A 235 5.32 -21.22 -8.65
C LYS A 235 4.60 -20.04 -8.00
N ILE A 236 4.58 -20.03 -6.68
CA ILE A 236 3.91 -19.01 -5.88
C ILE A 236 4.85 -17.82 -5.64
N TYR A 237 4.40 -16.60 -5.87
CA TYR A 237 5.12 -15.39 -5.43
C TYR A 237 4.21 -14.34 -4.75
N GLY A 238 2.89 -14.45 -4.88
CA GLY A 238 1.96 -13.54 -4.23
C GLY A 238 1.96 -13.68 -2.70
N ALA A 239 2.01 -12.55 -1.99
CA ALA A 239 2.15 -12.50 -0.54
C ALA A 239 0.99 -13.13 0.24
N GLY A 240 -0.25 -12.97 -0.23
CA GLY A 240 -1.43 -13.62 0.35
C GLY A 240 -1.28 -15.14 0.34
N LEU A 241 -0.79 -15.69 -0.76
CA LEU A 241 -0.49 -17.12 -0.86
C LEU A 241 0.70 -17.50 0.05
N LEU A 242 1.81 -16.77 -0.02
CA LEU A 242 3.04 -17.05 0.74
C LEU A 242 2.86 -16.96 2.27
N SER A 243 1.84 -16.25 2.74
CA SER A 243 1.55 -16.07 4.17
C SER A 243 0.39 -16.93 4.69
N SER A 244 -0.22 -17.74 3.81
CA SER A 244 -1.34 -18.63 4.13
C SER A 244 -1.06 -20.04 3.60
N ILE A 245 -0.74 -20.98 4.51
CA ILE A 245 -0.46 -22.38 4.13
C ILE A 245 -1.68 -23.01 3.46
N GLY A 246 -2.87 -22.75 4.00
CA GLY A 246 -4.12 -23.29 3.47
C GLY A 246 -4.38 -22.84 2.03
N GLU A 247 -4.16 -21.56 1.73
CA GLU A 247 -4.31 -21.04 0.37
C GLU A 247 -3.15 -21.44 -0.54
N SER A 248 -1.93 -21.46 -0.03
CA SER A 248 -0.73 -21.97 -0.73
C SER A 248 -0.93 -23.38 -1.27
N VAL A 249 -1.56 -24.26 -0.50
CA VAL A 249 -1.88 -25.62 -0.98
C VAL A 249 -3.02 -25.58 -1.98
N SER A 250 -4.16 -24.97 -1.63
CA SER A 250 -5.34 -25.03 -2.49
C SER A 250 -5.20 -24.28 -3.82
N CYS A 251 -4.33 -23.26 -3.90
CA CYS A 251 -4.13 -22.49 -5.13
C CYS A 251 -3.58 -23.33 -6.29
N LEU A 252 -2.87 -24.42 -6.00
CA LEU A 252 -2.29 -25.32 -6.97
C LEU A 252 -3.24 -26.47 -7.37
N GLU A 253 -4.36 -26.63 -6.68
CA GLU A 253 -5.36 -27.68 -6.97
C GLU A 253 -6.03 -27.46 -8.34
N PRO A 254 -6.37 -28.51 -9.11
CA PRO A 254 -6.92 -28.38 -10.46
C PRO A 254 -8.19 -27.53 -10.57
N GLU A 255 -8.96 -27.42 -9.50
CA GLU A 255 -10.22 -26.67 -9.43
C GLU A 255 -10.01 -25.16 -9.52
N VAL A 256 -8.85 -24.64 -9.09
CA VAL A 256 -8.50 -23.22 -9.22
C VAL A 256 -8.02 -22.96 -10.64
N LYS A 257 -8.69 -22.07 -11.37
CA LYS A 257 -8.34 -21.79 -12.77
C LYS A 257 -7.03 -20.99 -12.87
N LYS A 258 -6.08 -21.46 -13.67
CA LYS A 258 -4.83 -20.74 -13.99
C LYS A 258 -4.99 -20.00 -15.31
N ILE A 259 -4.80 -18.68 -15.30
CA ILE A 259 -4.99 -17.80 -16.46
C ILE A 259 -3.66 -17.12 -16.78
N PRO A 260 -3.22 -17.02 -18.05
CA PRO A 260 -2.08 -16.19 -18.41
C PRO A 260 -2.27 -14.74 -17.96
N TYR A 261 -1.27 -14.17 -17.29
CA TYR A 261 -1.32 -12.78 -16.89
C TYR A 261 -1.30 -11.84 -18.11
N SER A 262 -2.18 -10.84 -18.12
CA SER A 262 -2.23 -9.75 -19.09
C SER A 262 -2.90 -8.54 -18.44
N ILE A 263 -3.01 -7.44 -19.16
CA ILE A 263 -3.76 -6.27 -18.69
C ILE A 263 -5.23 -6.60 -18.38
N ASP A 264 -5.80 -7.67 -18.97
CA ASP A 264 -7.18 -8.09 -18.75
C ASP A 264 -7.45 -8.48 -17.29
N ALA A 265 -6.41 -8.78 -16.50
CA ALA A 265 -6.55 -9.02 -15.07
C ALA A 265 -7.27 -7.86 -14.34
N GLN A 266 -7.17 -6.63 -14.85
CA GLN A 266 -7.92 -5.47 -14.31
C GLN A 266 -9.45 -5.61 -14.40
N THR A 267 -9.96 -6.50 -15.27
CA THR A 267 -11.40 -6.72 -15.46
C THR A 267 -11.99 -7.72 -14.46
N TYR A 268 -11.13 -8.45 -13.73
CA TYR A 268 -11.52 -9.45 -12.75
C TYR A 268 -11.61 -8.81 -11.37
N ALA A 269 -12.84 -8.61 -10.88
CA ALA A 269 -13.07 -8.26 -9.49
C ALA A 269 -12.72 -9.44 -8.56
N PHE A 270 -12.42 -9.15 -7.31
CA PHE A 270 -12.06 -10.14 -6.29
C PHE A 270 -12.87 -9.96 -5.01
N ASP A 271 -12.95 -11.03 -4.23
CA ASP A 271 -13.53 -11.06 -2.90
C ASP A 271 -12.44 -11.48 -1.91
N ILE A 272 -12.18 -10.61 -0.93
CA ILE A 272 -11.17 -10.81 0.11
C ILE A 272 -11.61 -11.79 1.19
N THR A 273 -12.87 -12.22 1.20
CA THR A 273 -13.42 -13.07 2.27
C THR A 273 -13.49 -14.54 1.90
N THR A 274 -13.18 -14.88 0.65
CA THR A 274 -13.29 -16.24 0.12
C THR A 274 -12.00 -16.65 -0.60
N LYS A 275 -11.83 -17.97 -0.79
CA LYS A 275 -10.72 -18.51 -1.58
C LYS A 275 -10.85 -18.07 -3.03
N GLN A 276 -9.72 -17.74 -3.66
CA GLN A 276 -9.72 -17.22 -5.02
C GLN A 276 -10.06 -18.33 -6.04
N PRO A 277 -11.11 -18.17 -6.87
CA PRO A 277 -11.52 -19.20 -7.82
C PRO A 277 -10.60 -19.31 -9.05
N GLN A 278 -9.84 -18.25 -9.32
CA GLN A 278 -8.87 -18.17 -10.40
C GLN A 278 -7.65 -17.39 -9.96
N LEU A 279 -6.51 -17.68 -10.58
CA LEU A 279 -5.24 -16.99 -10.36
C LEU A 279 -4.53 -16.74 -11.68
N PHE A 280 -3.68 -15.71 -11.69
CA PHE A 280 -2.94 -15.31 -12.88
C PHE A 280 -1.48 -15.75 -12.82
N VAL A 281 -0.98 -16.26 -13.95
CA VAL A 281 0.38 -16.77 -14.10
C VAL A 281 1.18 -15.86 -15.02
N CYS A 282 2.18 -15.17 -14.48
CA CYS A 282 3.14 -14.39 -15.28
C CYS A 282 4.31 -15.26 -15.75
N ARG A 283 4.94 -14.92 -16.88
CA ARG A 283 6.11 -15.65 -17.39
C ARG A 283 7.32 -15.47 -16.47
N ASP A 284 7.57 -14.22 -16.10
CA ASP A 284 8.67 -13.73 -15.27
C ASP A 284 8.29 -12.37 -14.66
N PHE A 285 9.17 -11.77 -13.86
CA PHE A 285 8.93 -10.46 -13.26
C PHE A 285 9.02 -9.29 -14.26
N GLN A 286 9.74 -9.46 -15.37
CA GLN A 286 9.79 -8.47 -16.43
C GLN A 286 8.42 -8.34 -17.13
N HIS A 287 7.70 -9.44 -17.31
CA HIS A 287 6.33 -9.46 -17.81
C HIS A 287 5.36 -8.66 -16.93
N LEU A 288 5.54 -8.68 -15.59
CA LEU A 288 4.73 -7.85 -14.68
C LEU A 288 4.92 -6.37 -14.99
N LYS A 289 6.17 -5.96 -15.21
CA LYS A 289 6.51 -4.58 -15.57
C LYS A 289 5.93 -4.21 -16.94
N GLU A 290 6.01 -5.08 -17.95
CA GLU A 290 5.45 -4.84 -19.28
C GLU A 290 3.96 -4.52 -19.22
N VAL A 291 3.18 -5.34 -18.50
CA VAL A 291 1.74 -5.15 -18.32
C VAL A 291 1.44 -3.87 -17.52
N LEU A 292 2.22 -3.58 -16.48
CA LEU A 292 2.07 -2.34 -15.72
C LEU A 292 2.33 -1.10 -16.57
N GLU A 293 3.36 -1.09 -17.42
CA GLU A 293 3.61 0.05 -18.32
C GLU A 293 2.52 0.16 -19.40
N GLU A 294 1.99 -0.97 -19.89
CA GLU A 294 0.84 -0.96 -20.79
C GLU A 294 -0.38 -0.30 -20.13
N PHE A 295 -0.69 -0.68 -18.88
CA PHE A 295 -1.75 -0.06 -18.10
C PHE A 295 -1.47 1.44 -17.86
N ALA A 296 -0.26 1.77 -17.38
CA ALA A 296 0.15 3.13 -17.08
C ALA A 296 0.06 4.07 -18.28
N SER A 297 0.39 3.58 -19.48
CA SER A 297 0.32 4.36 -20.73
C SER A 297 -1.09 4.87 -21.06
N LYS A 298 -2.13 4.26 -20.47
CA LYS A 298 -3.54 4.59 -20.67
C LYS A 298 -4.11 5.46 -19.54
N MET A 299 -3.32 5.77 -18.50
CA MET A 299 -3.78 6.53 -17.34
C MET A 299 -3.71 8.04 -17.55
N ALA A 300 -4.59 8.77 -16.84
CA ALA A 300 -4.72 10.22 -16.86
C ALA A 300 -3.39 10.96 -16.67
N TYR A 301 -2.48 10.42 -15.86
CA TYR A 301 -1.20 11.06 -15.59
C TYR A 301 -0.19 10.97 -16.76
N GLN A 302 -0.41 10.06 -17.70
CA GLN A 302 0.39 9.95 -18.93
C GLN A 302 -0.28 10.66 -20.12
N ILE A 303 -1.61 10.62 -20.20
CA ILE A 303 -2.36 11.15 -21.35
C ILE A 303 -2.80 12.61 -21.17
N GLY A 304 -3.13 13.03 -19.95
CA GLY A 304 -3.71 14.34 -19.66
C GLY A 304 -5.07 14.56 -20.33
N GLY A 305 -5.24 15.73 -20.95
CA GLY A 305 -6.41 16.04 -21.78
C GLY A 305 -7.75 16.12 -21.02
N LEU A 306 -8.85 16.10 -21.77
CA LEU A 306 -10.21 16.25 -21.23
C LEU A 306 -10.58 15.10 -20.28
N GLU A 307 -10.28 13.87 -20.67
CA GLU A 307 -10.60 12.69 -19.86
C GLU A 307 -9.95 12.76 -18.47
N GLY A 308 -8.67 13.15 -18.40
CA GLY A 308 -7.98 13.36 -17.13
C GLY A 308 -8.63 14.45 -16.28
N ILE A 309 -8.99 15.59 -16.88
CA ILE A 309 -9.63 16.70 -16.16
C ILE A 309 -11.02 16.28 -15.65
N ASN A 310 -11.80 15.54 -16.44
CA ASN A 310 -13.09 15.01 -16.01
C ASN A 310 -12.93 14.05 -14.82
N LYS A 311 -11.94 13.15 -14.86
CA LYS A 311 -11.60 12.30 -13.69
C LYS A 311 -11.25 13.14 -12.46
N ALA A 312 -10.55 14.27 -12.61
CA ALA A 312 -10.24 15.17 -11.51
C ALA A 312 -11.48 15.89 -10.95
N ILE A 313 -12.43 16.26 -11.80
CA ILE A 313 -13.73 16.83 -11.39
C ILE A 313 -14.58 15.78 -10.67
N GLU A 314 -14.68 14.57 -11.22
CA GLU A 314 -15.44 13.44 -10.64
C GLU A 314 -14.88 12.94 -9.30
N CYS A 315 -13.57 13.05 -9.12
CA CYS A 315 -12.89 12.73 -7.86
C CYS A 315 -13.41 13.59 -6.70
N ASN A 316 -13.76 14.86 -6.96
CA ASN A 316 -14.20 15.85 -5.97
C ASN A 316 -13.28 15.91 -4.74
N ASN A 317 -11.98 15.82 -4.99
CA ASN A 317 -10.91 15.94 -4.02
C ASN A 317 -9.71 16.63 -4.69
N VAL A 318 -8.66 16.90 -3.93
CA VAL A 318 -7.45 17.51 -4.47
C VAL A 318 -6.83 16.58 -5.51
N ALA A 319 -6.73 17.09 -6.73
CA ALA A 319 -5.98 16.50 -7.83
C ALA A 319 -4.99 17.53 -8.35
N THR A 320 -4.17 17.13 -9.31
CA THR A 320 -3.23 18.02 -10.00
C THR A 320 -3.38 17.90 -11.51
N CYS A 321 -3.50 19.04 -12.19
CA CYS A 321 -3.34 19.13 -13.65
C CYS A 321 -2.00 19.79 -13.98
N GLU A 322 -1.22 19.18 -14.85
CA GLU A 322 0.05 19.72 -15.34
C GLU A 322 -0.09 20.25 -16.77
N PHE A 323 0.16 21.54 -16.94
CA PHE A 323 0.26 22.19 -18.24
C PHE A 323 1.52 21.71 -18.97
N SER A 324 1.50 21.75 -20.29
CA SER A 324 2.65 21.43 -21.18
C SER A 324 3.92 22.29 -20.94
N SER A 325 3.76 23.41 -20.23
CA SER A 325 4.88 24.18 -19.67
C SER A 325 5.63 23.48 -18.54
N GLY A 326 5.00 22.51 -17.88
CA GLY A 326 5.42 21.87 -16.63
C GLY A 326 4.82 22.53 -15.39
N LEU A 327 4.01 23.58 -15.53
CA LEU A 327 3.29 24.18 -14.41
C LEU A 327 2.19 23.21 -13.93
N GLN A 328 2.18 22.94 -12.63
CA GLN A 328 1.25 22.05 -11.97
C GLN A 328 0.26 22.89 -11.14
N VAL A 329 -1.03 22.66 -11.34
CA VAL A 329 -2.12 23.28 -10.56
C VAL A 329 -2.74 22.20 -9.70
N SER A 330 -2.62 22.33 -8.38
CA SER A 330 -3.19 21.39 -7.41
C SER A 330 -4.38 22.02 -6.71
N GLY A 331 -5.56 21.38 -6.78
CA GLY A 331 -6.81 21.92 -6.24
C GLY A 331 -7.99 20.98 -6.44
N VAL A 332 -9.17 21.41 -5.97
CA VAL A 332 -10.43 20.71 -6.26
C VAL A 332 -11.00 21.26 -7.57
N PHE A 333 -10.91 20.47 -8.64
CA PHE A 333 -11.40 20.85 -9.97
C PHE A 333 -12.93 20.80 -10.03
N THR A 334 -13.55 21.83 -10.59
CA THR A 334 -15.02 21.92 -10.65
C THR A 334 -15.56 22.21 -12.04
N GLU A 335 -14.70 22.65 -12.96
CA GLU A 335 -15.15 23.00 -14.30
C GLU A 335 -14.00 22.85 -15.31
N VAL A 336 -14.37 22.36 -16.48
CA VAL A 336 -13.61 22.45 -17.72
C VAL A 336 -14.52 23.00 -18.80
N ILE A 337 -14.02 23.94 -19.59
CA ILE A 337 -14.70 24.42 -20.81
C ILE A 337 -13.96 23.81 -21.99
N THR A 338 -14.70 23.28 -22.95
CA THR A 338 -14.18 22.71 -24.19
C THR A 338 -14.56 23.56 -25.40
N ASP A 339 -13.81 23.41 -26.49
CA ASP A 339 -14.25 23.83 -27.81
C ASP A 339 -15.15 22.77 -28.49
N GLU A 340 -15.50 23.01 -29.76
CA GLU A 340 -16.33 22.11 -30.57
C GLU A 340 -15.71 20.73 -30.85
N ASN A 341 -14.42 20.55 -30.58
CA ASN A 341 -13.68 19.29 -30.78
C ASN A 341 -13.28 18.64 -29.44
N ASP A 342 -13.98 18.98 -28.35
CA ASP A 342 -13.71 18.47 -27.00
C ASP A 342 -12.29 18.76 -26.49
N CYS A 343 -11.61 19.78 -27.04
CA CYS A 343 -10.31 20.19 -26.55
C CYS A 343 -10.49 21.12 -25.34
N PRO A 344 -9.83 20.87 -24.18
CA PRO A 344 -9.91 21.77 -23.03
C PRO A 344 -9.35 23.16 -23.36
N ILE A 345 -10.15 24.20 -23.15
CA ILE A 345 -9.77 25.59 -23.40
C ILE A 345 -9.69 26.43 -22.12
N TYR A 346 -10.26 25.94 -21.03
CA TYR A 346 -10.20 26.57 -19.71
C TYR A 346 -10.47 25.52 -18.64
N LEU A 347 -9.77 25.61 -17.51
CA LEU A 347 -10.04 24.81 -16.32
C LEU A 347 -10.21 25.69 -15.09
N ARG A 348 -10.97 25.20 -14.10
CA ARG A 348 -11.22 25.90 -12.83
C ARG A 348 -11.13 24.95 -11.66
N THR A 349 -10.48 25.44 -10.61
CA THR A 349 -10.52 24.89 -9.26
C THR A 349 -11.29 25.82 -8.33
N THR A 350 -11.79 25.29 -7.23
CA THR A 350 -12.44 26.07 -6.16
C THR A 350 -11.78 25.82 -4.82
N GLY A 351 -11.83 26.82 -3.94
CA GLY A 351 -11.19 26.76 -2.63
C GLY A 351 -9.68 26.81 -2.74
N LYS A 352 -9.00 26.27 -1.72
CA LYS A 352 -7.53 26.29 -1.67
C LYS A 352 -6.94 25.62 -2.90
N THR A 353 -6.03 26.32 -3.57
CA THR A 353 -5.24 25.82 -4.71
C THR A 353 -3.77 26.20 -4.51
N ALA A 354 -2.84 25.40 -5.04
CA ALA A 354 -1.42 25.74 -5.07
C ALA A 354 -0.86 25.50 -6.46
N LEU A 355 0.14 26.30 -6.83
CA LEU A 355 0.89 26.14 -8.07
C LEU A 355 2.26 25.57 -7.75
N ALA A 356 2.70 24.62 -8.57
CA ALA A 356 3.98 23.95 -8.41
C ALA A 356 4.70 23.78 -9.74
N PHE A 357 6.01 23.53 -9.66
CA PHE A 357 6.82 23.11 -10.80
C PHE A 357 7.74 21.98 -10.33
N ARG A 358 7.71 20.84 -11.04
CA ARG A 358 8.47 19.62 -10.68
C ARG A 358 8.21 19.17 -9.22
N ASN A 359 6.94 19.13 -8.83
CA ASN A 359 6.48 18.69 -7.50
C ASN A 359 6.98 19.56 -6.34
N LYS A 360 7.28 20.83 -6.62
CA LYS A 360 7.62 21.83 -5.59
C LYS A 360 6.79 23.07 -5.75
N GLU A 361 6.17 23.51 -4.66
CA GLU A 361 5.35 24.73 -4.63
C GLU A 361 6.15 25.93 -5.15
N LEU A 362 5.51 26.74 -6.00
CA LEU A 362 6.06 28.01 -6.45
C LEU A 362 5.94 29.04 -5.34
N GLU A 363 7.03 29.77 -5.11
CA GLU A 363 7.09 30.88 -4.16
C GLU A 363 5.92 31.86 -4.38
N GLU A 364 5.23 32.22 -3.30
CA GLU A 364 4.04 33.09 -3.28
C GLU A 364 2.78 32.53 -3.98
N HIS A 365 2.77 31.28 -4.44
CA HIS A 365 1.60 30.68 -5.11
C HIS A 365 1.06 29.43 -4.39
N GLY A 366 1.16 29.41 -3.06
CA GLY A 366 0.56 28.39 -2.20
C GLY A 366 -0.92 28.60 -1.90
N ILE A 367 -1.46 27.72 -1.05
CA ILE A 367 -2.88 27.64 -0.69
C ILE A 367 -3.48 28.90 -0.05
N ASP A 368 -2.65 29.73 0.58
CA ASP A 368 -3.09 30.97 1.22
C ASP A 368 -3.26 32.11 0.19
N TYR A 369 -2.47 32.08 -0.88
CA TYR A 369 -2.55 33.05 -1.97
C TYR A 369 -3.73 32.72 -2.89
N HIS A 370 -3.84 31.48 -3.38
CA HIS A 370 -4.97 31.01 -4.20
C HIS A 370 -6.06 30.35 -3.33
N LYS A 371 -6.53 31.05 -2.28
CA LYS A 371 -7.45 30.51 -1.27
C LYS A 371 -8.88 30.23 -1.78
N ASP A 372 -9.30 30.95 -2.81
CA ASP A 372 -10.68 30.91 -3.36
C ASP A 372 -10.78 30.04 -4.62
N GLY A 373 -9.64 29.70 -5.22
CA GLY A 373 -9.52 28.86 -6.39
C GLY A 373 -8.53 29.42 -7.39
N PHE A 374 -8.40 28.72 -8.51
CA PHE A 374 -7.56 29.10 -9.65
C PHE A 374 -8.28 28.75 -10.93
N GLY A 375 -8.20 29.62 -11.94
CA GLY A 375 -8.76 29.34 -13.24
C GLY A 375 -7.92 29.94 -14.36
N SER A 376 -7.63 29.13 -15.37
CA SER A 376 -6.75 29.55 -16.45
C SER A 376 -7.18 28.98 -17.79
N PRO A 377 -7.03 29.76 -18.88
CA PRO A 377 -7.13 29.21 -20.23
C PRO A 377 -6.02 28.19 -20.50
N VAL A 378 -6.31 27.33 -21.46
CA VAL A 378 -5.43 26.32 -22.04
C VAL A 378 -5.50 26.49 -23.56
N GLY A 379 -4.38 26.37 -24.27
CA GLY A 379 -4.40 26.39 -25.73
C GLY A 379 -3.40 27.33 -26.38
N LYS A 380 -3.31 27.23 -27.71
CA LYS A 380 -2.47 28.12 -28.53
C LYS A 380 -2.98 29.54 -28.54
N TRP A 381 -2.05 30.48 -28.68
CA TRP A 381 -2.37 31.89 -28.90
C TRP A 381 -2.68 32.16 -30.38
N LYS A 382 -3.50 33.17 -30.65
CA LYS A 382 -3.81 33.60 -32.01
C LYS A 382 -2.55 34.15 -32.67
N GLN A 383 -2.42 33.89 -33.97
CA GLN A 383 -1.35 34.43 -34.81
C GLN A 383 0.08 34.02 -34.37
N THR A 384 0.20 32.89 -33.67
CA THR A 384 1.48 32.30 -33.26
C THR A 384 1.68 30.92 -33.88
N SER A 385 2.91 30.61 -34.32
CA SER A 385 3.25 29.30 -34.93
C SER A 385 3.80 28.28 -33.95
N ALA A 386 4.19 28.70 -32.74
CA ALA A 386 4.77 27.85 -31.70
C ALA A 386 3.89 27.79 -30.46
N SER A 387 4.12 26.78 -29.62
CA SER A 387 3.45 26.61 -28.34
C SER A 387 3.74 27.80 -27.41
N PRO A 388 2.73 28.34 -26.70
CA PRO A 388 2.86 29.51 -25.82
C PRO A 388 4.04 29.45 -24.85
N GLU A 389 4.27 28.28 -24.26
CA GLU A 389 5.29 28.08 -23.25
C GLU A 389 6.71 28.18 -23.81
N LEU A 390 6.92 28.06 -25.12
CA LEU A 390 8.24 28.06 -25.76
C LEU A 390 8.72 29.45 -26.20
N PHE A 391 7.88 30.49 -26.11
CA PHE A 391 8.27 31.83 -26.53
C PHE A 391 9.39 32.40 -25.67
N THR A 392 10.42 32.94 -26.34
CA THR A 392 11.48 33.71 -25.68
C THR A 392 10.97 35.08 -25.24
N ASN A 393 11.72 35.78 -24.37
CA ASN A 393 11.33 37.14 -23.95
C ASN A 393 11.21 38.09 -25.14
N ASP A 394 12.11 38.00 -26.12
CA ASP A 394 12.05 38.82 -27.33
C ASP A 394 10.81 38.55 -28.16
N GLN A 395 10.39 37.28 -28.26
CA GLN A 395 9.16 36.91 -28.96
C GLN A 395 7.92 37.36 -28.18
N LEU A 396 7.91 37.23 -26.85
CA LEU A 396 6.84 37.76 -26.00
C LEU A 396 6.73 39.29 -26.15
N HIS A 397 7.86 39.99 -26.19
CA HIS A 397 7.91 41.43 -26.42
C HIS A 397 7.37 41.81 -27.80
N ALA A 398 7.69 41.04 -28.84
CA ALA A 398 7.14 41.23 -30.18
C ALA A 398 5.61 41.02 -30.23
N LEU A 399 5.06 40.18 -29.33
CA LEU A 399 3.63 40.00 -29.12
C LEU A 399 2.99 41.06 -28.21
N GLY A 400 3.76 42.04 -27.72
CA GLY A 400 3.29 43.07 -26.81
C GLY A 400 3.12 42.61 -25.36
N ILE A 401 3.59 41.40 -25.02
CA ILE A 401 3.59 40.85 -23.67
C ILE A 401 4.90 41.27 -22.99
N VAL A 402 4.86 42.43 -22.32
CA VAL A 402 6.02 43.06 -21.67
C VAL A 402 5.62 43.47 -20.26
N GLU A 403 6.44 43.14 -19.28
CA GLU A 403 6.24 43.57 -17.89
C GLU A 403 6.08 45.10 -17.79
N GLY A 404 5.11 45.53 -17.00
CA GLY A 404 4.72 46.93 -16.84
C GLY A 404 3.79 47.47 -17.94
N ARG A 405 3.52 46.73 -19.03
CA ARG A 405 2.67 47.19 -20.15
C ARG A 405 1.32 46.50 -20.20
N LYS A 406 0.33 47.18 -20.79
CA LYS A 406 -0.95 46.55 -21.13
C LYS A 406 -0.77 45.60 -22.31
N ALA A 407 -1.28 44.39 -22.17
CA ALA A 407 -1.30 43.38 -23.22
C ALA A 407 -2.72 42.86 -23.42
N LYS A 408 -3.02 42.45 -24.65
CA LYS A 408 -4.26 41.74 -25.01
C LYS A 408 -3.88 40.46 -25.73
N LEU A 409 -4.17 39.34 -25.10
CA LEU A 409 -3.85 38.01 -25.55
C LEU A 409 -5.12 37.31 -26.02
N GLY A 410 -5.13 36.85 -27.27
CA GLY A 410 -6.21 36.02 -27.80
C GLY A 410 -5.75 34.58 -27.94
N PHE A 411 -6.58 33.63 -27.54
CA PHE A 411 -6.40 32.20 -27.77
C PHE A 411 -7.13 31.77 -29.04
N VAL A 412 -6.62 30.74 -29.72
CA VAL A 412 -7.27 30.17 -30.92
C VAL A 412 -8.71 29.74 -30.62
N SER A 413 -8.94 29.21 -29.41
CA SER A 413 -10.26 28.84 -28.88
C SER A 413 -11.26 29.99 -28.78
N GLY A 414 -10.81 31.25 -28.87
CA GLY A 414 -11.65 32.43 -28.72
C GLY A 414 -11.62 33.03 -27.31
N VAL A 415 -10.91 32.43 -26.35
CA VAL A 415 -10.64 33.08 -25.05
C VAL A 415 -9.78 34.33 -25.27
N VAL A 416 -10.11 35.42 -24.58
CA VAL A 416 -9.33 36.67 -24.62
C VAL A 416 -8.99 37.10 -23.20
N VAL A 417 -7.71 37.35 -22.96
CA VAL A 417 -7.17 37.87 -21.69
C VAL A 417 -6.59 39.26 -21.96
N SER A 418 -7.00 40.26 -21.19
CA SER A 418 -6.54 41.64 -21.37
C SER A 418 -6.28 42.28 -20.02
N GLY A 419 -5.07 42.80 -19.81
CA GLY A 419 -4.66 43.39 -18.55
C GLY A 419 -3.27 44.01 -18.63
N LYS A 420 -2.76 44.55 -17.52
CA LYS A 420 -1.37 44.99 -17.41
C LYS A 420 -0.52 43.81 -16.93
N VAL A 421 0.51 43.45 -17.70
CA VAL A 421 1.45 42.38 -17.33
C VAL A 421 2.32 42.89 -16.19
N GLU A 422 2.29 42.21 -15.05
CA GLU A 422 3.13 42.55 -13.89
C GLU A 422 4.38 41.68 -13.81
N LYS A 423 4.25 40.38 -14.09
CA LYS A 423 5.34 39.42 -13.95
C LYS A 423 5.20 38.28 -14.96
N ILE A 424 6.33 37.82 -15.51
CA ILE A 424 6.40 36.63 -16.36
C ILE A 424 7.35 35.62 -15.69
N LEU A 425 6.78 34.54 -15.14
CA LEU A 425 7.59 33.48 -14.54
C LEU A 425 8.04 32.49 -15.60
N ARG A 426 9.35 32.32 -15.73
CA ARG A 426 9.97 31.33 -16.63
C ARG A 426 10.90 30.39 -15.87
N ARG A 427 10.89 29.11 -16.23
CA ARG A 427 11.81 28.06 -15.73
C ARG A 427 12.19 27.14 -16.88
N ASP A 428 13.43 26.67 -16.91
CA ASP A 428 13.96 25.76 -17.94
C ASP A 428 13.67 26.20 -19.39
N GLY A 429 13.73 27.51 -19.64
CA GLY A 429 13.44 28.09 -20.96
C GLY A 429 11.95 28.15 -21.33
N LYS A 430 11.05 27.67 -20.47
CA LYS A 430 9.60 27.73 -20.67
C LYS A 430 8.93 28.82 -19.84
N SER A 431 7.94 29.47 -20.41
CA SER A 431 7.03 30.36 -19.68
C SER A 431 5.99 29.52 -18.95
N LEU A 432 5.89 29.71 -17.63
CA LEU A 432 4.99 28.95 -16.76
C LEU A 432 3.73 29.74 -16.43
N LEU A 433 3.91 31.00 -16.01
CA LEU A 433 2.85 31.84 -15.46
C LEU A 433 3.04 33.29 -15.91
N ILE A 434 1.94 33.96 -16.23
CA ILE A 434 1.92 35.40 -16.47
C ILE A 434 0.92 36.04 -15.50
N THR A 435 1.41 36.95 -14.68
CA THR A 435 0.62 37.68 -13.68
C THR A 435 0.13 38.99 -14.28
N PHE A 436 -1.16 39.28 -14.17
CA PHE A 436 -1.79 40.49 -14.67
C PHE A 436 -2.49 41.27 -13.55
N SER A 437 -2.42 42.60 -13.61
CA SER A 437 -3.30 43.51 -12.85
C SER A 437 -4.36 44.14 -13.76
N ASN A 438 -5.49 44.56 -13.17
CA ASN A 438 -6.63 45.12 -13.91
C ASN A 438 -7.02 44.23 -15.11
N CYS A 439 -7.10 42.93 -14.86
CA CYS A 439 -7.23 41.92 -15.89
C CYS A 439 -8.69 41.53 -16.12
N THR A 440 -9.04 41.27 -17.37
CA THR A 440 -10.31 40.64 -17.73
C THR A 440 -10.03 39.44 -18.62
N ALA A 441 -10.59 38.28 -18.27
CA ALA A 441 -10.59 37.08 -19.12
C ALA A 441 -12.02 36.74 -19.54
N LYS A 442 -12.26 36.52 -20.84
CA LYS A 442 -13.59 36.23 -21.40
C LYS A 442 -13.55 35.13 -22.45
N TYR A 443 -14.67 34.40 -22.57
CA TYR A 443 -14.97 33.49 -23.67
C TYR A 443 -16.38 33.78 -24.20
N GLY A 444 -16.47 34.34 -25.41
CA GLY A 444 -17.73 34.93 -25.90
C GLY A 444 -18.24 35.99 -24.92
N ASP A 445 -19.50 35.86 -24.49
CA ASP A 445 -20.11 36.74 -23.48
C ASP A 445 -19.79 36.35 -22.04
N ARG A 446 -19.19 35.16 -21.82
CA ARG A 446 -18.90 34.65 -20.50
C ARG A 446 -17.65 35.30 -19.91
N VAL A 447 -17.78 35.88 -18.73
CA VAL A 447 -16.65 36.36 -17.92
C VAL A 447 -16.02 35.19 -17.19
N LEU A 448 -14.73 34.97 -17.44
CA LEU A 448 -13.92 33.92 -16.79
C LEU A 448 -13.15 34.48 -15.60
N PHE A 449 -12.69 35.73 -15.71
CA PHE A 449 -12.06 36.52 -14.66
C PHE A 449 -12.44 38.00 -14.79
N ASP A 450 -12.80 38.62 -13.67
CA ASP A 450 -13.17 40.03 -13.56
C ASP A 450 -12.08 40.81 -12.79
N PRO A 451 -11.71 42.03 -13.21
CA PRO A 451 -10.65 42.81 -12.56
C PRO A 451 -10.92 43.11 -11.08
N ASP A 452 -12.19 43.15 -10.66
CA ASP A 452 -12.56 43.38 -9.26
C ASP A 452 -12.22 42.18 -8.35
N TRP A 453 -11.90 41.02 -8.93
CA TRP A 453 -11.46 39.83 -8.19
C TRP A 453 -9.97 39.88 -7.82
N GLY A 454 -9.22 40.86 -8.33
CA GLY A 454 -7.84 41.12 -7.97
C GLY A 454 -6.82 40.76 -9.06
N THR A 455 -5.66 40.29 -8.63
CA THR A 455 -4.55 39.88 -9.51
C THR A 455 -4.92 38.59 -10.24
N TYR A 456 -4.67 38.54 -11.55
CA TYR A 456 -4.92 37.36 -12.36
C TYR A 456 -3.61 36.64 -12.71
N ASP A 457 -3.45 35.44 -12.18
CA ASP A 457 -2.34 34.56 -12.51
C ASP A 457 -2.76 33.57 -13.59
N MET A 458 -2.24 33.76 -14.80
CA MET A 458 -2.58 32.93 -15.96
C MET A 458 -1.50 31.86 -16.18
N ALA A 459 -1.88 30.60 -16.07
CA ALA A 459 -1.04 29.48 -16.48
C ALA A 459 -0.78 29.54 -17.98
N VAL A 460 0.44 29.24 -18.38
CA VAL A 460 0.84 29.14 -19.78
C VAL A 460 0.99 27.68 -20.15
N GLY A 461 0.35 27.26 -21.22
CA GLY A 461 0.53 25.94 -21.80
C GLY A 461 -0.46 25.66 -22.93
N GLU A 462 0.02 25.05 -24.00
CA GLU A 462 -0.82 24.64 -25.13
C GLU A 462 -1.87 23.60 -24.76
N ARG A 463 -1.53 22.66 -23.89
CA ARG A 463 -2.39 21.55 -23.46
C ARG A 463 -2.15 21.15 -22.00
N ILE A 464 -3.08 20.39 -21.44
CA ILE A 464 -2.88 19.64 -20.19
C ILE A 464 -2.22 18.31 -20.54
N SER A 465 -1.02 18.12 -20.01
CA SER A 465 -0.12 17.01 -20.34
C SER A 465 -0.18 15.85 -19.35
N SER A 466 -0.64 16.10 -18.13
CA SER A 466 -0.79 15.09 -17.08
C SER A 466 -1.91 15.50 -16.14
N VAL A 467 -2.69 14.53 -15.65
CA VAL A 467 -3.63 14.72 -14.54
C VAL A 467 -3.47 13.56 -13.55
N PHE A 468 -3.28 13.86 -12.26
CA PHE A 468 -3.04 12.84 -11.24
C PHE A 468 -3.65 13.17 -9.89
N ASN A 469 -3.82 12.15 -9.05
CA ASN A 469 -4.43 12.27 -7.73
C ASN A 469 -3.50 12.98 -6.72
N GLY A 470 -4.08 13.80 -5.85
CA GLY A 470 -3.36 14.54 -4.81
C GLY A 470 -2.67 15.81 -5.32
N ALA A 471 -2.03 16.52 -4.39
CA ALA A 471 -1.25 17.71 -4.69
C ALA A 471 0.13 17.37 -5.27
N ALA A 472 0.70 18.27 -6.07
CA ALA A 472 2.04 18.16 -6.62
C ALA A 472 3.11 18.23 -5.52
N ASP A 473 2.97 19.19 -4.59
CA ASP A 473 3.80 19.29 -3.39
C ASP A 473 2.95 19.03 -2.14
N LYS A 474 2.80 17.75 -1.78
CA LYS A 474 1.93 17.30 -0.68
C LYS A 474 2.34 17.86 0.68
N ASP A 475 3.64 18.07 0.90
CA ASP A 475 4.16 18.61 2.15
C ASP A 475 3.80 20.10 2.31
N ALA A 476 3.85 20.89 1.23
CA ALA A 476 3.48 22.31 1.24
C ALA A 476 1.96 22.53 1.26
N TYR A 477 1.21 21.71 0.51
CA TYR A 477 -0.24 21.83 0.38
C TYR A 477 -1.02 21.57 1.69
N ASN A 478 -0.34 21.10 2.74
CA ASN A 478 -0.96 20.69 4.01
C ASN A 478 -2.01 19.60 3.83
N GLN A 479 -1.65 18.49 3.18
CA GLN A 479 -2.34 17.24 3.52
C GLN A 479 -1.88 16.82 4.92
N VAL A 480 -2.60 17.31 5.93
CA VAL A 480 -2.94 16.43 7.05
C VAL A 480 -3.71 15.30 6.38
N ALA A 481 -3.00 14.29 5.91
CA ALA A 481 -3.65 13.02 5.67
C ALA A 481 -4.38 12.73 6.97
N LEU A 482 -5.65 12.33 6.91
CA LEU A 482 -6.46 12.07 8.09
C LEU A 482 -5.71 11.01 8.94
N VAL A 483 -4.80 11.46 9.81
CA VAL A 483 -4.11 10.62 10.76
C VAL A 483 -5.22 10.20 11.69
N PRO A 484 -5.49 8.89 11.75
CA PRO A 484 -6.61 8.39 12.53
C PRO A 484 -6.48 8.87 13.97
N LYS A 485 -7.53 9.51 14.50
CA LYS A 485 -7.58 9.87 15.92
C LYS A 485 -7.72 8.63 16.82
N GLU A 486 -8.22 7.54 16.27
CA GLU A 486 -8.47 6.27 16.96
C GLU A 486 -7.45 5.21 16.52
N ARG A 487 -6.83 4.57 17.51
CA ARG A 487 -5.82 3.51 17.37
C ARG A 487 -6.44 2.14 17.55
N THR A 488 -5.81 1.09 17.03
CA THR A 488 -6.27 -0.29 17.24
C THR A 488 -6.20 -0.67 18.73
N ILE A 489 -7.28 -1.23 19.28
CA ILE A 489 -7.40 -1.57 20.70
C ILE A 489 -7.08 -3.06 20.90
N LYS A 490 -5.97 -3.37 21.59
CA LYS A 490 -5.66 -4.76 21.97
C LYS A 490 -6.57 -5.24 23.10
N VAL A 491 -7.05 -6.48 23.01
CA VAL A 491 -7.83 -7.11 24.09
C VAL A 491 -6.96 -7.21 25.36
N PRO A 492 -7.41 -6.72 26.52
CA PRO A 492 -6.65 -6.82 27.76
C PRO A 492 -6.39 -8.29 28.16
N SER A 493 -5.13 -8.64 28.43
CA SER A 493 -4.77 -9.97 28.95
C SER A 493 -5.26 -10.14 30.38
N ASP A 494 -6.24 -11.04 30.58
CA ASP A 494 -6.76 -11.39 31.90
C ASP A 494 -5.79 -12.30 32.70
N ALA A 495 -6.09 -12.52 33.97
CA ALA A 495 -5.22 -13.31 34.85
C ALA A 495 -5.04 -14.77 34.37
N LYS A 496 -6.03 -15.34 33.69
CA LYS A 496 -5.96 -16.71 33.15
C LYS A 496 -5.03 -16.73 31.93
N ARG A 497 -5.19 -15.78 31.01
CA ARG A 497 -4.34 -15.62 29.82
C ARG A 497 -2.88 -15.39 30.19
N LYS A 498 -2.58 -14.55 31.19
CA LYS A 498 -1.20 -14.33 31.67
C LYS A 498 -0.53 -15.60 32.19
N ARG A 499 -1.28 -16.51 32.83
CA ARG A 499 -0.73 -17.79 33.29
C ARG A 499 -0.35 -18.69 32.11
N LEU A 500 -1.20 -18.76 31.08
CA LEU A 500 -0.87 -19.46 29.84
C LEU A 500 0.38 -18.88 29.17
N GLU A 501 0.45 -17.55 29.03
CA GLU A 501 1.60 -16.85 28.45
C GLU A 501 2.90 -17.17 29.22
N ASN A 502 2.83 -17.30 30.55
CA ASN A 502 3.97 -17.72 31.36
C ASN A 502 4.37 -19.19 31.12
N LEU A 503 3.43 -20.10 30.88
CA LEU A 503 3.76 -21.48 30.49
C LEU A 503 4.49 -21.52 29.13
N TYR A 504 4.00 -20.77 28.15
CA TYR A 504 4.69 -20.59 26.85
C TYR A 504 6.09 -19.98 27.02
N ALA A 505 6.25 -18.97 27.88
CA ALA A 505 7.56 -18.38 28.17
C ALA A 505 8.56 -19.40 28.71
N GLN A 506 8.12 -20.30 29.59
CA GLN A 506 8.95 -21.35 30.16
C GLN A 506 9.38 -22.38 29.10
N VAL A 507 8.45 -22.86 28.27
CA VAL A 507 8.78 -23.79 27.16
C VAL A 507 9.72 -23.14 26.16
N ARG A 508 9.49 -21.87 25.81
CA ARG A 508 10.40 -21.11 24.96
C ARG A 508 11.80 -21.01 25.54
N LYS A 509 11.93 -20.71 26.84
CA LYS A 509 13.22 -20.66 27.53
C LYS A 509 13.94 -22.02 27.50
N ILE A 510 13.22 -23.13 27.69
CA ILE A 510 13.77 -24.49 27.59
C ILE A 510 14.27 -24.75 26.16
N ARG A 511 13.47 -24.39 25.15
CA ARG A 511 13.84 -24.52 23.72
C ARG A 511 15.10 -23.74 23.37
N GLU A 512 15.19 -22.47 23.77
CA GLU A 512 16.29 -21.57 23.45
C GLU A 512 17.57 -21.91 24.22
N SER A 513 17.45 -22.22 25.52
CA SER A 513 18.60 -22.56 26.37
C SER A 513 19.12 -23.98 26.16
N LYS A 514 18.29 -24.87 25.60
CA LYS A 514 18.55 -26.32 25.49
C LYS A 514 18.82 -26.99 26.84
N THR A 515 18.17 -26.50 27.90
CA THR A 515 18.30 -26.99 29.27
C THR A 515 16.94 -26.98 29.98
N GLY A 516 16.78 -27.76 31.04
CA GLY A 516 15.55 -27.77 31.85
C GLY A 516 14.43 -28.64 31.29
N TYR A 517 14.76 -29.63 30.46
CA TYR A 517 13.79 -30.52 29.81
C TYR A 517 12.94 -31.29 30.82
N GLU A 518 13.48 -31.64 31.98
CA GLU A 518 12.79 -32.33 33.07
C GLU A 518 11.53 -31.62 33.57
N ARG A 519 11.41 -30.31 33.32
CA ARG A 519 10.27 -29.48 33.71
C ARG A 519 9.09 -29.55 32.73
N LEU A 520 9.28 -30.12 31.54
CA LEU A 520 8.26 -30.16 30.49
C LEU A 520 6.99 -30.92 30.94
N GLY A 521 7.14 -31.97 31.75
CA GLY A 521 6.00 -32.70 32.32
C GLY A 521 5.12 -31.85 33.22
N GLU A 522 5.73 -31.14 34.19
CA GLU A 522 5.03 -30.23 35.11
C GLU A 522 4.31 -29.10 34.36
N ILE A 523 4.97 -28.54 33.35
CA ILE A 523 4.40 -27.48 32.50
C ILE A 523 3.18 -28.01 31.74
N TRP A 524 3.29 -29.19 31.12
CA TRP A 524 2.18 -29.79 30.38
C TRP A 524 1.01 -30.15 31.29
N GLU A 525 1.26 -30.70 32.48
CA GLU A 525 0.20 -31.02 33.44
C GLU A 525 -0.53 -29.76 33.93
N THR A 526 0.20 -28.67 34.17
CA THR A 526 -0.40 -27.36 34.50
C THR A 526 -1.23 -26.82 33.33
N GLN A 527 -0.73 -26.93 32.09
CA GLN A 527 -1.49 -26.56 30.89
C GLN A 527 -2.77 -27.39 30.76
N GLN A 528 -2.72 -28.70 30.98
CA GLN A 528 -3.92 -29.55 30.92
C GLN A 528 -4.95 -29.19 31.99
N ALA A 529 -4.50 -28.84 33.21
CA ALA A 529 -5.40 -28.48 34.30
C ALA A 529 -6.09 -27.11 34.09
N GLU A 530 -5.34 -26.10 33.62
CA GLU A 530 -5.84 -24.72 33.53
C GLU A 530 -6.34 -24.32 32.13
N HIS A 531 -5.75 -24.93 31.10
CA HIS A 531 -5.91 -24.59 29.68
C HIS A 531 -6.03 -25.86 28.80
N PRO A 532 -6.99 -26.77 29.07
CA PRO A 532 -7.08 -28.07 28.40
C PRO A 532 -7.29 -28.00 26.89
N GLU A 533 -7.75 -26.85 26.38
CA GLU A 533 -8.01 -26.61 24.96
C GLU A 533 -6.75 -26.16 24.18
N ASP A 534 -5.66 -25.83 24.87
CA ASP A 534 -4.44 -25.35 24.23
C ASP A 534 -3.64 -26.50 23.61
N TRP A 535 -3.72 -26.62 22.28
CA TRP A 535 -3.01 -27.65 21.53
C TRP A 535 -1.60 -27.22 21.11
N LEU A 536 -1.36 -25.91 20.93
CA LEU A 536 -0.09 -25.43 20.38
C LEU A 536 1.05 -25.52 21.40
N LEU A 537 0.80 -25.27 22.69
CA LEU A 537 1.81 -25.51 23.72
C LEU A 537 2.16 -26.99 23.83
N SER A 538 1.14 -27.85 23.74
CA SER A 538 1.33 -29.31 23.68
C SER A 538 2.18 -29.70 22.47
N MET A 539 1.94 -29.10 21.30
CA MET A 539 2.74 -29.33 20.09
C MET A 539 4.20 -28.85 20.26
N GLU A 540 4.42 -27.67 20.84
CA GLU A 540 5.77 -27.15 21.14
C GLU A 540 6.55 -28.11 22.06
N ILE A 541 5.91 -28.64 23.10
CA ILE A 541 6.52 -29.63 23.99
C ILE A 541 6.79 -30.93 23.24
N PHE A 542 5.83 -31.43 22.46
CA PHE A 542 5.97 -32.64 21.66
C PHE A 542 7.19 -32.58 20.73
N GLU A 543 7.38 -31.46 20.03
CA GLU A 543 8.55 -31.24 19.17
C GLU A 543 9.88 -31.28 19.94
N ILE A 544 9.93 -30.66 21.13
CA ILE A 544 11.14 -30.67 21.96
C ILE A 544 11.46 -32.10 22.40
N LEU A 545 10.46 -32.86 22.85
CA LEU A 545 10.65 -34.24 23.28
C LEU A 545 11.07 -35.16 22.12
N ASP A 546 10.49 -35.00 20.93
CA ASP A 546 10.91 -35.76 19.75
C ASP A 546 12.36 -35.46 19.36
N SER A 547 12.72 -34.18 19.27
CA SER A 547 14.06 -33.77 18.83
C SER A 547 15.18 -34.06 19.83
N THR A 548 14.84 -34.20 21.12
CA THR A 548 15.82 -34.49 22.19
C THR A 548 15.84 -35.97 22.59
N GLU A 549 14.87 -36.77 22.11
CA GLU A 549 14.66 -38.16 22.49
C GLU A 549 14.49 -38.36 24.02
N GLN A 550 13.89 -37.38 24.70
CA GLN A 550 13.67 -37.40 26.16
C GLN A 550 12.22 -37.66 26.53
N GLN A 551 11.99 -38.24 27.72
CA GLN A 551 10.68 -38.46 28.34
C GLN A 551 9.64 -39.11 27.40
N SER A 552 9.98 -40.27 26.83
CA SER A 552 9.16 -40.98 25.83
C SER A 552 7.71 -41.24 26.27
N GLU A 553 7.48 -41.50 27.55
CA GLU A 553 6.13 -41.69 28.11
C GLU A 553 5.30 -40.40 28.05
N LEU A 554 5.90 -39.26 28.43
CA LEU A 554 5.25 -37.95 28.32
C LEU A 554 4.95 -37.63 26.86
N LYS A 555 5.90 -37.88 25.95
CA LYS A 555 5.69 -37.70 24.50
C LYS A 555 4.46 -38.48 24.01
N ALA A 556 4.33 -39.76 24.39
CA ALA A 556 3.19 -40.59 24.02
C ALA A 556 1.85 -40.08 24.60
N ARG A 557 1.86 -39.57 25.85
CA ARG A 557 0.67 -38.92 26.46
C ARG A 557 0.24 -37.67 25.67
N ILE A 558 1.21 -36.83 25.29
CA ILE A 558 0.95 -35.61 24.51
C ILE A 558 0.45 -35.96 23.09
N GLU A 559 1.06 -36.95 22.44
CA GLU A 559 0.63 -37.44 21.12
C GLU A 559 -0.82 -37.91 21.14
N LYS A 560 -1.20 -38.67 22.17
CA LYS A 560 -2.59 -39.10 22.37
C LYS A 560 -3.53 -37.89 22.50
N PHE A 561 -3.18 -36.93 23.36
CA PHE A 561 -3.96 -35.70 23.53
C PHE A 561 -4.13 -34.92 22.22
N LEU A 562 -3.04 -34.74 21.46
CA LEU A 562 -3.07 -34.03 20.18
C LEU A 562 -3.97 -34.76 19.16
N ASN A 563 -3.92 -36.09 19.10
CA ASN A 563 -4.80 -36.88 18.24
C ASN A 563 -6.27 -36.76 18.64
N GLU A 564 -6.59 -36.76 19.95
CA GLU A 564 -7.95 -36.51 20.45
C GLU A 564 -8.45 -35.10 20.09
N ARG A 565 -7.57 -34.09 20.13
CA ARG A 565 -7.90 -32.71 19.74
C ARG A 565 -8.15 -32.56 18.25
N LYS A 566 -7.41 -33.30 17.43
CA LYS A 566 -7.57 -33.35 15.98
C LYS A 566 -8.98 -33.79 15.55
N GLU A 567 -9.70 -34.56 16.36
CA GLU A 567 -11.07 -35.01 16.07
C GLU A 567 -12.15 -33.95 16.38
N LYS A 568 -11.81 -32.84 17.05
CA LYS A 568 -12.78 -31.85 17.51
C LYS A 568 -13.30 -30.92 16.42
N THR A 569 -12.40 -30.43 15.56
CA THR A 569 -12.75 -29.51 14.46
C THR A 569 -11.90 -29.80 13.24
N LYS A 570 -12.38 -29.38 12.06
CA LYS A 570 -11.64 -29.52 10.80
C LYS A 570 -10.30 -28.78 10.87
N ASP A 571 -10.29 -27.56 11.40
CA ASP A 571 -9.10 -26.72 11.48
C ASP A 571 -8.04 -27.34 12.39
N LEU A 572 -8.44 -27.85 13.57
CA LEU A 572 -7.51 -28.55 14.47
C LEU A 572 -6.95 -29.81 13.83
N SER A 573 -7.78 -30.54 13.05
CA SER A 573 -7.32 -31.70 12.33
C SER A 573 -6.19 -31.37 11.35
N THR A 574 -6.35 -30.29 10.59
CA THR A 574 -5.34 -29.80 9.66
C THR A 574 -4.08 -29.36 10.40
N LEU A 575 -4.20 -28.43 11.35
CA LEU A 575 -3.06 -27.80 12.04
C LEU A 575 -2.24 -28.81 12.84
N ILE A 576 -2.87 -29.70 13.59
CA ILE A 576 -2.15 -30.72 14.37
C ILE A 576 -1.48 -31.74 13.45
N SER A 577 -2.14 -32.15 12.35
CA SER A 577 -1.53 -33.04 11.35
C SER A 577 -0.30 -32.41 10.71
N TRP A 578 -0.34 -31.11 10.43
CA TRP A 578 0.81 -30.36 9.93
C TRP A 578 1.93 -30.29 10.97
N GLY A 579 1.61 -30.11 12.26
CA GLY A 579 2.61 -30.16 13.34
C GLY A 579 3.34 -31.50 13.39
N PHE A 580 2.62 -32.62 13.30
CA PHE A 580 3.26 -33.95 13.22
C PHE A 580 4.15 -34.11 11.98
N ARG A 581 3.73 -33.58 10.82
CA ARG A 581 4.56 -33.61 9.60
C ARG A 581 5.83 -32.78 9.75
N LEU A 582 5.79 -31.64 10.45
CA LEU A 582 6.98 -30.82 10.71
C LEU A 582 8.02 -31.59 11.53
N VAL A 583 7.59 -32.32 12.54
CA VAL A 583 8.51 -33.12 13.38
C VAL A 583 9.34 -34.09 12.54
N GLU A 584 8.70 -34.79 11.59
CA GLU A 584 9.41 -35.64 10.64
C GLU A 584 10.29 -34.85 9.67
N TYR A 585 9.82 -33.70 9.21
CA TYR A 585 10.61 -32.83 8.35
C TYR A 585 11.86 -32.25 9.03
N HIS A 586 11.79 -31.96 10.33
CA HIS A 586 12.92 -31.41 11.09
C HIS A 586 14.14 -32.34 11.08
N LYS A 587 13.94 -33.64 10.90
CA LYS A 587 15.03 -34.64 10.81
C LYS A 587 15.81 -34.54 9.49
N ARG A 588 15.32 -33.79 8.48
CA ARG A 588 16.01 -33.63 7.19
C ARG A 588 17.22 -32.69 7.33
N PRO A 589 18.42 -33.06 6.82
CA PRO A 589 19.63 -32.22 6.89
C PRO A 589 19.44 -30.83 6.28
N GLU A 590 18.65 -30.77 5.21
CA GLU A 590 18.29 -29.56 4.49
C GLU A 590 17.51 -28.53 5.32
N TYR A 591 16.69 -28.99 6.27
CA TYR A 591 15.96 -28.12 7.19
C TYR A 591 16.87 -27.62 8.30
N GLN A 592 17.72 -28.49 8.84
CA GLN A 592 18.68 -28.12 9.89
C GLN A 592 19.66 -27.04 9.41
N ALA A 593 20.13 -27.12 8.17
CA ALA A 593 20.95 -26.08 7.55
C ALA A 593 20.21 -24.74 7.42
N ALA A 594 18.94 -24.78 7.00
CA ALA A 594 18.07 -23.61 6.91
C ALA A 594 17.84 -22.93 8.27
N LEU A 595 17.56 -23.73 9.30
CA LEU A 595 17.34 -23.24 10.65
C LEU A 595 18.61 -22.60 11.25
N GLN A 596 19.78 -23.19 11.01
CA GLN A 596 21.06 -22.62 11.43
C GLN A 596 21.40 -21.31 10.73
N ALA A 597 20.95 -21.13 9.48
CA ALA A 597 21.13 -19.91 8.71
C ALA A 597 20.11 -18.81 9.06
N SER A 598 19.03 -19.13 9.79
CA SER A 598 18.01 -18.17 10.18
C SER A 598 18.61 -17.04 11.05
N PRO A 599 18.22 -15.77 10.84
CA PRO A 599 18.62 -14.68 11.72
C PRO A 599 18.31 -15.00 13.18
N LYS A 600 19.35 -14.90 14.03
CA LYS A 600 19.32 -15.27 15.44
C LYS A 600 18.63 -14.26 16.33
#